data_AF-A0A4P9VMA9-F1
#
_entry.id   AF-A0A4P9VMA9-F1
#
_cell.length_a   1.000
_cell.length_b   1.000
_cell.length_c   1.000
_cell.angle_alpha   90.00
_cell.angle_beta   90.00
_cell.angle_gamma   90.00
#
_symmetry.space_group_name_H-M   'P 1'
#
loop_
_entity.id
_entity.type
_entity.pdbx_description
1 polymer ?
#
loop_
_entity_poly.entity_id
_entity_poly.type
_entity_poly.pdbx_seq_one_letter_code
_entity_poly.pdbx_strand_id
1 'polypeptide(L)'
;MSVLFISDLHLQAKRPDLTAAFAQFLIEQAPQAESLYILGDLFDAWLGDDAMDDLQQTVASQIRQLINSGTAVYFMHGNRDFLIGEDFAAQTGVQLLKDPCVITLGDQPVLLSHGDQLCTADKDYMAFRHYIRNPATIQKLLSLSVAERIAMAENIRNQSQAANQAKTDEIMDVTPAEVEKLMTEHDVKCFIHGHTHRPAIHTLTINQQPAQRIVLGDWDKKGWMLHWDESAGFSLTDFPL
;
A
#
# COMPACT_ATOMS: atom_id res chain seq x y z
N MET A 1 -18.33 11.11 -9.19
CA MET A 1 -17.55 10.70 -8.00
C MET A 1 -16.07 10.65 -8.35
N SER A 2 -15.19 11.06 -7.43
CA SER A 2 -13.72 11.08 -7.66
C SER A 2 -12.98 10.36 -6.53
N VAL A 3 -12.13 9.39 -6.89
CA VAL A 3 -11.38 8.57 -5.93
C VAL A 3 -9.90 8.46 -6.34
N LEU A 4 -9.00 8.59 -5.37
CA LEU A 4 -7.55 8.46 -5.58
C LEU A 4 -7.01 7.21 -4.91
N PHE A 5 -6.00 6.59 -5.53
CA PHE A 5 -5.26 5.46 -4.99
C PHE A 5 -3.76 5.72 -5.10
N ILE A 6 -3.03 5.45 -4.01
CA ILE A 6 -1.56 5.54 -3.91
C ILE A 6 -1.03 4.35 -3.09
N SER A 7 0.25 4.01 -3.25
CA SER A 7 0.96 3.02 -2.43
C SER A 7 2.46 3.22 -2.55
N ASP A 8 3.24 2.46 -1.78
CA ASP A 8 4.69 2.35 -1.98
C ASP A 8 5.42 3.70 -1.92
N LEU A 9 5.05 4.53 -0.95
CA LEU A 9 5.68 5.83 -0.71
C LEU A 9 7.03 5.68 0.02
N HIS A 10 7.13 4.69 0.91
CA HIS A 10 8.33 4.42 1.72
C HIS A 10 8.86 5.68 2.43
N LEU A 11 7.96 6.47 3.03
CA LEU A 11 8.31 7.69 3.76
C LEU A 11 9.30 7.38 4.88
N GLN A 12 10.40 8.15 4.91
CA GLN A 12 11.49 7.99 5.87
C GLN A 12 12.29 9.30 6.01
N ALA A 13 12.88 9.52 7.19
CA ALA A 13 13.65 10.73 7.49
C ALA A 13 14.80 11.01 6.50
N LYS A 14 15.39 9.97 5.89
CA LYS A 14 16.47 10.09 4.90
C LYS A 14 15.99 10.54 3.51
N ARG A 15 14.68 10.59 3.28
CA ARG A 15 14.03 10.97 2.01
C ARG A 15 13.00 12.09 2.26
N PRO A 16 13.46 13.29 2.69
CA PRO A 16 12.56 14.41 2.96
C PRO A 16 11.83 14.91 1.71
N ASP A 17 12.40 14.67 0.52
CA ASP A 17 11.78 14.90 -0.78
C ASP A 17 10.44 14.16 -0.91
N LEU A 18 10.38 12.88 -0.53
CA LEU A 18 9.14 12.09 -0.58
C LEU A 18 8.07 12.64 0.38
N THR A 19 8.50 13.09 1.55
CA THR A 19 7.59 13.67 2.55
C THR A 19 7.04 15.01 2.10
N ALA A 20 7.87 15.84 1.46
CA ALA A 20 7.44 17.10 0.88
C ALA A 20 6.45 16.88 -0.28
N ALA A 21 6.75 15.94 -1.18
CA ALA A 21 5.87 15.55 -2.27
C ALA A 21 4.51 15.06 -1.75
N PHE A 22 4.52 14.21 -0.70
CA PHE A 22 3.29 13.70 -0.11
C PHE A 22 2.47 14.81 0.56
N ALA A 23 3.14 15.70 1.30
CA ALA A 23 2.48 16.87 1.88
C ALA A 23 1.82 17.75 0.81
N GLN A 24 2.52 18.01 -0.30
CA GLN A 24 1.97 18.78 -1.42
C GLN A 24 0.77 18.07 -2.06
N PHE A 25 0.87 16.76 -2.29
CA PHE A 25 -0.22 15.93 -2.78
C PHE A 25 -1.46 16.01 -1.88
N LEU A 26 -1.29 15.94 -0.56
CA LEU A 26 -2.38 16.06 0.41
C LEU A 26 -3.01 17.46 0.46
N ILE A 27 -2.31 18.49 0.02
CA ILE A 27 -2.81 19.88 -0.02
C ILE A 27 -3.49 20.19 -1.36
N GLU A 28 -2.92 19.72 -2.48
CA GLU A 28 -3.36 20.13 -3.82
C GLU A 28 -4.31 19.15 -4.47
N GLN A 29 -4.01 17.85 -4.40
CA GLN A 29 -4.71 16.82 -5.20
C GLN A 29 -5.75 16.08 -4.38
N ALA A 30 -5.35 15.57 -3.21
CA ALA A 30 -6.22 14.74 -2.37
C ALA A 30 -7.53 15.41 -1.96
N PRO A 31 -7.58 16.72 -1.62
CA PRO A 31 -8.82 17.39 -1.24
C PRO A 31 -9.85 17.52 -2.37
N GLN A 32 -9.45 17.29 -3.62
CA GLN A 32 -10.35 17.31 -4.78
C GLN A 32 -11.08 15.96 -4.98
N ALA A 33 -10.71 14.93 -4.22
CA ALA A 33 -11.32 13.61 -4.25
C ALA A 33 -12.22 13.39 -3.03
N GLU A 34 -13.26 12.58 -3.22
CA GLU A 34 -14.15 12.15 -2.13
C GLU A 34 -13.43 11.16 -1.21
N SER A 35 -12.51 10.36 -1.78
CA SER A 35 -11.77 9.36 -1.02
C SER A 35 -10.35 9.17 -1.55
N LEU A 36 -9.42 8.93 -0.61
CA LEU A 36 -8.05 8.51 -0.85
C LEU A 36 -7.83 7.12 -0.26
N TYR A 37 -7.36 6.19 -1.08
CA TYR A 37 -6.96 4.84 -0.67
C TYR A 37 -5.43 4.74 -0.69
N ILE A 38 -4.86 4.36 0.44
CA ILE A 38 -3.42 4.11 0.59
C ILE A 38 -3.23 2.59 0.68
N LEU A 39 -2.72 1.96 -0.38
CA LEU A 39 -2.62 0.51 -0.54
C LEU A 39 -1.28 -0.05 -0.06
N GLY A 40 -0.90 0.31 1.17
CA GLY A 40 0.29 -0.19 1.85
C GLY A 40 1.59 0.49 1.49
N ASP A 41 2.60 0.23 2.33
CA ASP A 41 3.96 0.75 2.20
C ASP A 41 4.00 2.29 2.13
N LEU A 42 3.16 2.94 2.95
CA LEU A 42 3.22 4.39 3.17
C LEU A 42 4.54 4.76 3.85
N PHE A 43 4.96 3.97 4.84
CA PHE A 43 6.21 4.16 5.56
C PHE A 43 7.22 3.08 5.21
N ASP A 44 8.51 3.43 5.17
CA ASP A 44 9.60 2.47 4.89
C ASP A 44 9.77 1.42 6.01
N ALA A 45 9.28 1.72 7.21
CA ALA A 45 9.08 0.76 8.30
C ALA A 45 8.05 1.29 9.31
N TRP A 46 7.25 0.38 9.88
CA TRP A 46 6.43 0.68 11.06
C TRP A 46 6.73 -0.31 12.18
N LEU A 47 7.15 0.19 13.34
CA LEU A 47 7.53 -0.66 14.47
C LEU A 47 6.34 -0.93 15.39
N GLY A 48 5.24 -0.20 15.24
CA GLY A 48 4.08 -0.19 16.13
C GLY A 48 3.73 1.24 16.51
N ASP A 49 2.46 1.50 16.78
CA ASP A 49 1.94 2.87 16.98
C ASP A 49 2.57 3.59 18.19
N ASP A 50 3.04 2.84 19.19
CA ASP A 50 3.74 3.34 20.37
C ASP A 50 5.17 3.84 20.08
N ALA A 51 5.69 3.54 18.89
CA ALA A 51 7.05 3.85 18.46
C ALA A 51 7.11 4.93 17.37
N MET A 52 6.03 5.67 17.16
CA MET A 52 5.95 6.71 16.13
C MET A 52 7.02 7.79 16.32
N ASP A 53 7.84 8.01 15.28
CA ASP A 53 8.84 9.08 15.24
C ASP A 53 8.26 10.44 14.76
N ASP A 54 9.06 11.50 14.80
CA ASP A 54 8.61 12.86 14.44
C ASP A 54 8.07 12.97 13.00
N LEU A 55 8.61 12.18 12.07
CA LEU A 55 8.14 12.13 10.68
C LEU A 55 6.76 11.48 10.63
N GLN A 56 6.60 10.32 11.26
CA GLN A 56 5.34 9.58 11.31
C GLN A 56 4.25 10.40 12.02
N GLN A 57 4.60 11.12 13.09
CA GLN A 57 3.70 12.06 13.77
C GLN A 57 3.27 13.22 12.85
N THR A 58 4.21 13.79 12.09
CA THR A 58 3.93 14.86 11.12
C THR A 58 2.99 14.39 10.03
N VAL A 59 3.29 13.23 9.43
CA VAL A 59 2.46 12.61 8.39
C VAL A 59 1.06 12.28 8.92
N ALA A 60 0.95 11.74 10.14
CA ALA A 60 -0.33 11.48 10.79
C ALA A 60 -1.18 12.76 10.93
N SER A 61 -0.55 13.88 11.32
CA SER A 61 -1.23 15.18 11.39
C SER A 61 -1.70 15.68 10.02
N GLN A 62 -0.92 15.49 8.97
CA GLN A 62 -1.30 15.90 7.60
C GLN A 62 -2.48 15.07 7.08
N ILE A 63 -2.48 13.76 7.32
CA ILE A 63 -3.62 12.89 6.98
C ILE A 63 -4.87 13.32 7.75
N ARG A 64 -4.75 13.61 9.04
CA ARG A 64 -5.88 14.14 9.84
C ARG A 64 -6.42 15.46 9.30
N GLN A 65 -5.56 16.34 8.80
CA GLN A 65 -5.99 17.60 8.17
C GLN A 65 -6.81 17.35 6.89
N LEU A 66 -6.36 16.42 6.03
CA LEU A 66 -7.11 16.03 4.84
C LEU A 66 -8.49 15.47 5.21
N ILE A 67 -8.56 14.58 6.21
CA ILE A 67 -9.84 14.02 6.67
C ILE A 67 -10.76 15.12 7.22
N ASN A 68 -10.21 16.05 7.99
CA ASN A 68 -10.98 17.19 8.50
C ASN A 68 -11.47 18.13 7.39
N SER A 69 -10.82 18.16 6.22
CA SER A 69 -11.32 18.90 5.05
C SER A 69 -12.42 18.19 4.27
N GLY A 70 -12.74 16.94 4.61
CA GLY A 70 -13.89 16.21 4.09
C GLY A 70 -13.56 15.01 3.21
N THR A 71 -12.29 14.74 2.90
CA THR A 71 -11.88 13.57 2.11
C THR A 71 -11.77 12.34 3.02
N ALA A 72 -12.50 11.27 2.71
CA ALA A 72 -12.33 10.01 3.44
C ALA A 72 -10.98 9.37 3.11
N VAL A 73 -10.27 8.85 4.11
CA VAL A 73 -8.98 8.18 3.88
C VAL A 73 -9.05 6.75 4.38
N TYR A 74 -8.66 5.82 3.52
CA TYR A 74 -8.61 4.40 3.80
C TYR A 74 -7.17 3.90 3.71
N PHE A 75 -6.79 3.05 4.65
CA PHE A 75 -5.42 2.55 4.73
C PHE A 75 -5.41 1.03 4.75
N MET A 76 -4.69 0.41 3.82
CA MET A 76 -4.41 -1.02 3.80
C MET A 76 -2.95 -1.25 4.16
N HIS A 77 -2.66 -2.30 4.94
CA HIS A 77 -1.30 -2.65 5.31
C HIS A 77 -0.45 -3.13 4.14
N GLY A 78 0.76 -2.60 4.01
CA GLY A 78 1.80 -3.15 3.17
C GLY A 78 2.72 -4.11 3.91
N ASN A 79 3.80 -4.56 3.26
CA ASN A 79 4.79 -5.43 3.90
C ASN A 79 5.78 -4.68 4.81
N ARG A 80 5.86 -3.34 4.72
CA ARG A 80 6.71 -2.49 5.56
C ARG A 80 6.01 -1.99 6.83
N ASP A 81 4.71 -1.82 6.74
CA ASP A 81 3.90 -1.09 7.72
C ASP A 81 2.70 -1.89 8.26
N PHE A 82 2.78 -3.22 8.20
CA PHE A 82 1.78 -4.17 8.70
C PHE A 82 1.50 -4.12 10.22
N LEU A 83 2.32 -3.38 10.98
CA LEU A 83 2.11 -3.16 12.41
C LEU A 83 1.29 -1.90 12.72
N ILE A 84 0.87 -1.12 11.71
CA ILE A 84 -0.05 0.01 11.92
C ILE A 84 -1.33 -0.49 12.58
N GLY A 85 -1.72 0.14 13.68
CA GLY A 85 -2.84 -0.29 14.50
C GLY A 85 -3.94 0.76 14.65
N GLU A 86 -4.80 0.49 15.63
CA GLU A 86 -5.98 1.30 15.94
C GLU A 86 -5.61 2.66 16.55
N ASP A 87 -4.43 2.80 17.18
CA ASP A 87 -4.01 4.08 17.76
C ASP A 87 -3.65 5.08 16.65
N PHE A 88 -2.92 4.61 15.62
CA PHE A 88 -2.69 5.39 14.40
C PHE A 88 -4.00 5.71 13.69
N ALA A 89 -4.91 4.74 13.57
CA ALA A 89 -6.22 4.94 12.97
C ALA A 89 -7.05 5.99 13.73
N ALA A 90 -7.05 5.97 15.06
CA ALA A 90 -7.75 6.95 15.88
C ALA A 90 -7.12 8.35 15.78
N GLN A 91 -5.79 8.43 15.80
CA GLN A 91 -5.04 9.68 15.69
C GLN A 91 -5.28 10.37 14.34
N THR A 92 -5.20 9.61 13.25
CA THR A 92 -5.34 10.13 11.89
C THR A 92 -6.79 10.25 11.45
N GLY A 93 -7.63 9.29 11.83
CA GLY A 93 -9.02 9.14 11.38
C GLY A 93 -9.16 8.24 10.16
N VAL A 94 -8.08 7.58 9.72
CA VAL A 94 -8.15 6.64 8.60
C VAL A 94 -9.02 5.44 8.96
N GLN A 95 -9.64 4.86 7.94
CA GLN A 95 -10.32 3.57 8.07
C GLN A 95 -9.37 2.46 7.62
N LEU A 96 -9.04 1.54 8.53
CA LEU A 96 -8.19 0.39 8.21
C LEU A 96 -8.97 -0.61 7.34
N LEU A 97 -8.38 -0.97 6.22
CA LEU A 97 -8.88 -1.98 5.29
C LEU A 97 -8.15 -3.30 5.48
N LYS A 98 -8.89 -4.40 5.34
CA LYS A 98 -8.30 -5.73 5.23
C LYS A 98 -7.65 -5.91 3.86
N ASP A 99 -6.53 -6.60 3.81
CA ASP A 99 -5.95 -7.10 2.56
C ASP A 99 -6.32 -8.59 2.36
N PRO A 100 -7.07 -8.95 1.31
CA PRO A 100 -7.68 -8.09 0.30
C PRO A 100 -9.05 -7.53 0.75
N CYS A 101 -9.56 -6.52 0.04
CA CYS A 101 -10.95 -6.06 0.17
C CYS A 101 -11.57 -5.66 -1.17
N VAL A 102 -12.90 -5.76 -1.28
CA VAL A 102 -13.66 -5.29 -2.45
C VAL A 102 -14.38 -4.00 -2.09
N ILE A 103 -14.24 -2.99 -2.94
CA ILE A 103 -14.99 -1.74 -2.90
C ILE A 103 -15.89 -1.62 -4.14
N THR A 104 -16.77 -0.61 -4.15
CA THR A 104 -17.60 -0.29 -5.30
C THR A 104 -17.27 1.10 -5.80
N LEU A 105 -16.93 1.22 -7.09
CA LEU A 105 -16.73 2.49 -7.78
C LEU A 105 -17.81 2.62 -8.86
N GLY A 106 -18.75 3.56 -8.68
CA GLY A 106 -19.98 3.60 -9.49
C GLY A 106 -20.79 2.32 -9.32
N ASP A 107 -21.03 1.59 -10.40
CA ASP A 107 -21.71 0.27 -10.37
C ASP A 107 -20.71 -0.91 -10.42
N GLN A 108 -19.40 -0.65 -10.37
CA GLN A 108 -18.37 -1.66 -10.59
C GLN A 108 -17.71 -2.11 -9.29
N PRO A 109 -17.66 -3.43 -8.99
CA PRO A 109 -16.83 -3.95 -7.91
C PRO A 109 -15.36 -3.94 -8.30
N VAL A 110 -14.51 -3.46 -7.38
CA VAL A 110 -13.06 -3.32 -7.56
C VAL A 110 -12.35 -3.95 -6.39
N LEU A 111 -11.47 -4.90 -6.68
CA LEU A 111 -10.63 -5.55 -5.68
C LEU A 111 -9.39 -4.69 -5.40
N LEU A 112 -9.06 -4.55 -4.11
CA LEU A 112 -7.87 -3.88 -3.61
C LEU A 112 -7.01 -4.87 -2.84
N SER A 113 -5.70 -4.74 -2.98
CA SER A 113 -4.67 -5.51 -2.26
C SER A 113 -3.41 -4.66 -2.20
N HIS A 114 -2.53 -4.89 -1.22
CA HIS A 114 -1.18 -4.37 -1.36
C HIS A 114 -0.45 -5.08 -2.51
N GLY A 115 -0.69 -6.39 -2.68
CA GLY A 115 -0.23 -7.19 -3.82
C GLY A 115 0.85 -8.21 -3.47
N ASP A 116 1.51 -8.06 -2.33
CA ASP A 116 2.62 -8.91 -1.90
C ASP A 116 2.26 -10.40 -1.77
N GLN A 117 1.00 -10.71 -1.40
CA GLN A 117 0.48 -12.08 -1.34
C GLN A 117 0.44 -12.80 -2.70
N LEU A 118 0.52 -12.06 -3.81
CA LEU A 118 0.48 -12.62 -5.15
C LEU A 118 1.86 -12.99 -5.69
N CYS A 119 2.94 -12.60 -5.01
CA CYS A 119 4.33 -12.92 -5.39
C CYS A 119 4.71 -14.35 -4.98
N THR A 120 3.88 -15.33 -5.32
CA THR A 120 3.97 -16.72 -4.79
C THR A 120 5.17 -17.51 -5.33
N ALA A 121 5.86 -17.01 -6.34
CA ALA A 121 7.13 -17.54 -6.81
C ALA A 121 8.26 -17.35 -5.77
N ASP A 122 8.18 -16.28 -4.97
CA ASP A 122 9.12 -15.98 -3.88
C ASP A 122 8.77 -16.78 -2.62
N LYS A 123 9.17 -18.05 -2.59
CA LYS A 123 8.83 -18.98 -1.50
C LYS A 123 9.37 -18.53 -0.14
N ASP A 124 10.55 -17.93 -0.12
CA ASP A 124 11.15 -17.42 1.12
C ASP A 124 10.36 -16.23 1.66
N TYR A 125 9.97 -15.31 0.77
CA TYR A 125 9.11 -14.20 1.16
C TYR A 125 7.73 -14.67 1.63
N MET A 126 7.11 -15.64 0.94
CA MET A 126 5.81 -16.20 1.35
C MET A 126 5.87 -16.87 2.73
N ALA A 127 6.94 -17.61 3.03
CA ALA A 127 7.14 -18.20 4.35
C ALA A 127 7.30 -17.12 5.44
N PHE A 128 8.11 -16.09 5.15
CA PHE A 128 8.28 -14.95 6.06
C PHE A 128 6.97 -14.20 6.29
N ARG A 129 6.23 -13.87 5.22
CA ARG A 129 4.93 -13.21 5.27
C ARG A 129 3.94 -13.99 6.13
N HIS A 130 3.86 -15.31 5.93
CA HIS A 130 2.98 -16.16 6.74
C HIS A 130 3.34 -16.11 8.23
N TYR A 131 4.63 -16.12 8.54
CA TYR A 131 5.12 -16.04 9.93
C TYR A 131 4.84 -14.67 10.57
N ILE A 132 5.17 -13.55 9.90
CA ILE A 132 5.06 -12.20 10.48
C ILE A 132 3.63 -11.69 10.56
N ARG A 133 2.73 -12.17 9.69
CA ARG A 133 1.30 -11.81 9.73
C ARG A 133 0.49 -12.68 10.71
N ASN A 134 1.10 -13.69 11.34
CA ASN A 134 0.41 -14.49 12.35
C ASN A 134 0.07 -13.62 13.59
N PRO A 135 -1.18 -13.62 14.09
CA PRO A 135 -1.56 -12.79 15.24
C PRO A 135 -0.71 -13.00 16.50
N ALA A 136 -0.26 -14.24 16.77
CA ALA A 136 0.61 -14.52 17.91
C ALA A 136 2.02 -13.95 17.71
N THR A 137 2.52 -13.95 16.45
CA THR A 137 3.78 -13.29 16.10
C THR A 137 3.66 -11.78 16.27
N ILE A 138 2.59 -11.16 15.75
CA ILE A 138 2.34 -9.72 15.90
C ILE A 138 2.28 -9.35 17.39
N GLN A 139 1.51 -10.07 18.20
CA GLN A 139 1.42 -9.82 19.64
C GLN A 139 2.78 -9.95 20.33
N LYS A 140 3.59 -10.94 19.93
CA LYS A 140 4.96 -11.11 20.46
C LYS A 140 5.88 -9.97 20.02
N LEU A 141 5.77 -9.49 18.78
CA LEU A 141 6.58 -8.37 18.29
C LEU A 141 6.23 -7.09 19.05
N LEU A 142 4.94 -6.79 19.21
CA LEU A 142 4.46 -5.60 19.91
C LEU A 142 4.71 -5.65 21.44
N SER A 143 5.00 -6.82 22.02
CA SER A 143 5.40 -6.92 23.43
C SER A 143 6.90 -6.67 23.67
N LEU A 144 7.71 -6.59 22.62
CA LEU A 144 9.12 -6.21 22.72
C LEU A 144 9.27 -4.71 22.95
N SER A 145 10.38 -4.32 23.58
CA SER A 145 10.75 -2.92 23.69
C SER A 145 10.95 -2.30 22.30
N VAL A 146 10.75 -0.98 22.19
CA VAL A 146 10.99 -0.25 20.94
C VAL A 146 12.42 -0.47 20.42
N ALA A 147 13.42 -0.47 21.32
CA ALA A 147 14.81 -0.71 20.95
C ALA A 147 15.05 -2.10 20.32
N GLU A 148 14.40 -3.14 20.84
CA GLU A 148 14.48 -4.50 20.26
C GLU A 148 13.81 -4.54 18.89
N ARG A 149 12.65 -3.90 18.72
CA ARG A 149 11.96 -3.81 17.43
C ARG A 149 12.78 -3.06 16.37
N ILE A 150 13.45 -1.96 16.75
CA ILE A 150 14.38 -1.24 15.87
C ILE A 150 15.47 -2.19 15.37
N ALA A 151 16.16 -2.88 16.29
CA ALA A 151 17.25 -3.80 15.92
C ALA A 151 16.77 -4.94 15.01
N MET A 152 15.56 -5.47 15.26
CA MET A 152 14.96 -6.49 14.40
C MET A 152 14.64 -5.95 13.00
N ALA A 153 14.04 -4.76 12.91
CA ALA A 153 13.68 -4.15 11.63
C ALA A 153 14.91 -3.86 10.77
N GLU A 154 16.00 -3.35 11.36
CA GLU A 154 17.27 -3.15 10.66
C GLU A 154 17.85 -4.47 10.13
N ASN A 155 17.83 -5.53 10.94
CA ASN A 155 18.30 -6.85 10.53
C ASN A 155 17.46 -7.44 9.39
N ILE A 156 16.13 -7.38 9.49
CA ILE A 156 15.20 -7.83 8.44
C ILE A 156 15.45 -7.06 7.14
N ARG A 157 15.62 -5.73 7.23
CA ARG A 157 15.91 -4.89 6.07
C ARG A 157 17.20 -5.29 5.38
N ASN A 158 18.28 -5.49 6.13
CA ASN A 158 19.58 -5.87 5.58
C ASN A 158 19.51 -7.25 4.88
N GLN A 159 18.81 -8.21 5.48
CA GLN A 159 18.62 -9.53 4.89
C GLN A 159 17.75 -9.48 3.62
N SER A 160 16.66 -8.71 3.65
CA SER A 160 15.78 -8.52 2.49
C SER A 160 16.52 -7.86 1.33
N GLN A 161 17.30 -6.81 1.58
CA GLN A 161 18.10 -6.15 0.55
C GLN A 161 19.12 -7.10 -0.08
N ALA A 162 19.82 -7.90 0.73
CA ALA A 162 20.77 -8.89 0.23
C ALA A 162 20.08 -10.00 -0.59
N ALA A 163 18.93 -10.49 -0.14
CA ALA A 163 18.16 -11.51 -0.84
C ALA A 163 17.60 -11.00 -2.17
N ASN A 164 17.06 -9.77 -2.21
CA ASN A 164 16.45 -9.20 -3.41
C ASN A 164 17.48 -8.94 -4.52
N GLN A 165 18.74 -8.66 -4.19
CA GLN A 165 19.82 -8.54 -5.20
C GLN A 165 20.08 -9.84 -5.98
N ALA A 166 19.72 -10.99 -5.40
CA ALA A 166 19.90 -12.29 -6.03
C ALA A 166 18.64 -12.80 -6.76
N LYS A 167 17.50 -12.11 -6.64
CA LYS A 167 16.22 -12.52 -7.23
C LYS A 167 16.05 -11.92 -8.62
N THR A 168 15.38 -12.66 -9.49
CA THR A 168 14.96 -12.13 -10.80
C THR A 168 13.69 -11.31 -10.64
N ASP A 169 13.49 -10.38 -11.57
CA ASP A 169 12.26 -9.59 -11.70
C ASP A 169 10.99 -10.45 -11.71
N GLU A 170 11.03 -11.59 -12.40
CA GLU A 170 9.91 -12.52 -12.51
C GLU A 170 9.54 -13.19 -11.18
N ILE A 171 10.52 -13.40 -10.29
CA ILE A 171 10.27 -13.95 -8.94
C ILE A 171 9.62 -12.90 -8.03
N MET A 172 9.97 -11.63 -8.22
CA MET A 172 9.49 -10.53 -7.39
C MET A 172 8.15 -9.93 -7.85
N ASP A 173 7.72 -10.23 -9.08
CA ASP A 173 6.41 -9.80 -9.60
C ASP A 173 5.31 -10.80 -9.21
N VAL A 174 4.06 -10.39 -9.42
CA VAL A 174 2.89 -11.23 -9.16
C VAL A 174 2.90 -12.48 -10.04
N THR A 175 2.47 -13.60 -9.48
CA THR A 175 2.23 -14.84 -10.24
C THR A 175 0.93 -14.68 -11.04
N PRO A 176 0.94 -14.70 -12.39
CA PRO A 176 -0.25 -14.41 -13.20
C PRO A 176 -1.47 -15.27 -12.88
N ALA A 177 -1.26 -16.57 -12.61
CA ALA A 177 -2.33 -17.48 -12.26
C ALA A 177 -3.02 -17.13 -10.92
N GLU A 178 -2.28 -16.56 -9.95
CA GLU A 178 -2.87 -16.14 -8.67
C GLU A 178 -3.68 -14.84 -8.82
N VAL A 179 -3.34 -13.96 -9.76
CA VAL A 179 -4.18 -12.80 -10.12
C VAL A 179 -5.53 -13.27 -10.65
N GLU A 180 -5.53 -14.16 -11.64
CA GLU A 180 -6.78 -14.68 -12.24
C GLU A 180 -7.66 -15.40 -11.22
N LYS A 181 -7.02 -16.22 -10.37
CA LYS A 181 -7.69 -16.93 -9.28
C LYS A 181 -8.31 -15.97 -8.27
N LEU A 182 -7.54 -15.00 -7.76
CA LEU A 182 -8.03 -14.06 -6.75
C LEU A 182 -9.20 -13.22 -7.28
N MET A 183 -9.10 -12.74 -8.53
CA MET A 183 -10.17 -11.98 -9.17
C MET A 183 -11.42 -12.84 -9.44
N THR A 184 -11.25 -14.13 -9.76
CA THR A 184 -12.36 -15.07 -9.93
C THR A 184 -13.06 -15.38 -8.60
N GLU A 185 -12.29 -15.60 -7.53
CA GLU A 185 -12.82 -15.88 -6.18
C GLU A 185 -13.67 -14.73 -5.63
N HIS A 186 -13.32 -13.49 -5.99
CA HIS A 186 -14.03 -12.28 -5.57
C HIS A 186 -15.06 -11.76 -6.58
N ASP A 187 -15.23 -12.46 -7.71
CA ASP A 187 -16.11 -12.08 -8.83
C ASP A 187 -15.93 -10.62 -9.29
N VAL A 188 -14.67 -10.21 -9.51
CA VAL A 188 -14.32 -8.86 -9.97
C VAL A 188 -13.73 -8.85 -11.37
N LYS A 189 -13.85 -7.71 -12.06
CA LYS A 189 -13.19 -7.44 -13.34
C LYS A 189 -12.12 -6.35 -13.26
N CYS A 190 -11.94 -5.73 -12.10
CA CYS A 190 -10.88 -4.77 -11.87
C CYS A 190 -10.18 -5.06 -10.56
N PHE A 191 -8.86 -5.03 -10.62
CA PHE A 191 -7.98 -5.25 -9.49
C PHE A 191 -6.93 -4.13 -9.44
N ILE A 192 -6.74 -3.51 -8.28
CA ILE A 192 -5.76 -2.46 -8.03
C ILE A 192 -4.81 -2.93 -6.93
N HIS A 193 -3.50 -2.82 -7.16
CA HIS A 193 -2.49 -3.13 -6.15
C HIS A 193 -1.20 -2.33 -6.32
N GLY A 194 -0.33 -2.38 -5.31
CA GLY A 194 1.02 -1.82 -5.33
C GLY A 194 2.09 -2.90 -5.32
N HIS A 195 3.06 -2.75 -4.42
CA HIS A 195 4.13 -3.68 -4.05
C HIS A 195 5.21 -3.94 -5.10
N THR A 196 4.83 -4.16 -6.36
CA THR A 196 5.79 -4.62 -7.39
C THR A 196 6.59 -3.51 -8.04
N HIS A 197 6.22 -2.24 -7.78
CA HIS A 197 6.91 -1.02 -8.27
C HIS A 197 6.96 -0.96 -9.81
N ARG A 198 5.93 -1.53 -10.46
CA ARG A 198 5.80 -1.64 -11.92
C ARG A 198 4.50 -0.97 -12.38
N PRO A 199 4.39 0.37 -12.31
CA PRO A 199 3.14 1.07 -12.61
C PRO A 199 2.66 0.77 -14.03
N ALA A 200 1.47 0.19 -14.14
CA ALA A 200 0.89 -0.22 -15.42
C ALA A 200 -0.61 -0.54 -15.31
N ILE A 201 -1.33 -0.37 -16.41
CA ILE A 201 -2.69 -0.89 -16.58
C ILE A 201 -2.60 -2.11 -17.52
N HIS A 202 -2.76 -3.31 -16.97
CA HIS A 202 -2.74 -4.55 -17.72
C HIS A 202 -4.16 -4.95 -18.11
N THR A 203 -4.38 -5.18 -19.40
CA THR A 203 -5.60 -5.82 -19.88
C THR A 203 -5.50 -7.34 -19.69
N LEU A 204 -6.54 -7.94 -19.14
CA LEU A 204 -6.66 -9.36 -18.85
C LEU A 204 -7.95 -9.92 -19.45
N THR A 205 -8.08 -11.25 -19.48
CA THR A 205 -9.33 -11.94 -19.79
C THR A 205 -9.59 -12.95 -18.68
N ILE A 206 -10.68 -12.78 -17.93
CA ILE A 206 -11.05 -13.66 -16.81
C ILE A 206 -12.44 -14.22 -17.08
N ASN A 207 -12.55 -15.55 -17.15
CA ASN A 207 -13.76 -16.26 -17.52
C ASN A 207 -14.35 -15.76 -18.85
N GLN A 208 -13.49 -15.57 -19.86
CA GLN A 208 -13.83 -15.06 -21.20
C GLN A 208 -14.40 -13.63 -21.22
N GLN A 209 -14.29 -12.89 -20.12
CA GLN A 209 -14.70 -11.48 -20.03
C GLN A 209 -13.48 -10.57 -19.91
N PRO A 210 -13.50 -9.38 -20.52
CA PRO A 210 -12.47 -8.36 -20.30
C PRO A 210 -12.32 -8.04 -18.82
N ALA A 211 -11.08 -7.95 -18.36
CA ALA A 211 -10.73 -7.55 -17.01
C ALA A 211 -9.48 -6.67 -17.05
N GLN A 212 -9.18 -5.99 -15.95
CA GLN A 212 -7.98 -5.17 -15.82
C GLN A 212 -7.31 -5.34 -14.46
N ARG A 213 -5.98 -5.31 -14.48
CA ARG A 213 -5.14 -5.19 -13.29
C ARG A 213 -4.35 -3.90 -13.38
N ILE A 214 -4.47 -3.06 -12.37
CA ILE A 214 -3.81 -1.76 -12.28
C ILE A 214 -2.77 -1.84 -11.17
N VAL A 215 -1.53 -1.56 -11.52
CA VAL A 215 -0.40 -1.51 -10.59
C VAL A 215 -0.06 -0.06 -10.32
N LEU A 216 -0.04 0.32 -9.05
CA LEU A 216 0.37 1.64 -8.59
C LEU A 216 1.90 1.79 -8.66
N GLY A 217 2.37 3.02 -8.83
CA GLY A 217 3.80 3.32 -8.88
C GLY A 217 4.37 3.65 -7.52
N ASP A 218 5.63 3.27 -7.30
CA ASP A 218 6.39 3.65 -6.12
C ASP A 218 6.92 5.08 -6.23
N TRP A 219 7.13 5.73 -5.09
CA TRP A 219 7.48 7.14 -5.08
C TRP A 219 8.99 7.41 -5.21
N ASP A 220 9.85 6.40 -5.42
CA ASP A 220 11.31 6.55 -5.31
C ASP A 220 11.87 7.68 -6.19
N LYS A 221 11.36 7.84 -7.41
CA LYS A 221 11.85 8.86 -8.37
C LYS A 221 10.84 9.95 -8.70
N LYS A 222 9.55 9.66 -8.53
CA LYS A 222 8.41 10.49 -8.93
C LYS A 222 7.23 10.12 -8.05
N GLY A 223 6.35 11.07 -7.73
CA GLY A 223 5.07 10.73 -7.13
C GLY A 223 4.16 10.04 -8.14
N TRP A 224 3.29 9.15 -7.66
CA TRP A 224 2.30 8.46 -8.48
C TRP A 224 0.93 8.52 -7.83
N MET A 225 -0.09 8.62 -8.67
CA MET A 225 -1.48 8.43 -8.28
C MET A 225 -2.27 7.74 -9.38
N LEU A 226 -3.22 6.91 -8.97
CA LEU A 226 -4.31 6.47 -9.81
C LEU A 226 -5.54 7.28 -9.45
N HIS A 227 -6.11 7.96 -10.43
CA HIS A 227 -7.37 8.66 -10.31
C HIS A 227 -8.47 7.86 -10.99
N TRP A 228 -9.56 7.61 -10.27
CA TRP A 228 -10.81 7.15 -10.85
C TRP A 228 -11.82 8.30 -10.82
N ASP A 229 -12.32 8.65 -12.00
CA ASP A 229 -13.44 9.56 -12.17
C ASP A 229 -14.61 8.81 -12.79
N GLU A 230 -15.81 9.03 -12.28
CA GLU A 230 -17.03 8.35 -12.76
C GLU A 230 -17.31 8.57 -14.25
N SER A 231 -16.90 9.71 -14.82
CA SER A 231 -17.11 10.04 -16.23
C SER A 231 -15.94 9.63 -17.15
N ALA A 232 -14.72 9.60 -16.61
CA ALA A 232 -13.49 9.36 -17.39
C ALA A 232 -12.85 7.98 -17.15
N GLY A 233 -13.25 7.26 -16.11
CA GLY A 233 -12.65 6.00 -15.69
C GLY A 233 -11.30 6.19 -14.99
N PHE A 234 -10.39 5.23 -15.19
CA PHE A 234 -9.08 5.21 -14.53
C PHE A 234 -8.02 5.97 -15.33
N SER A 235 -7.24 6.78 -14.64
CA SER A 235 -6.05 7.47 -15.14
C SER A 235 -4.88 7.28 -14.18
N LEU A 236 -3.82 6.59 -14.62
CA LEU A 236 -2.59 6.40 -13.85
C LEU A 236 -1.57 7.46 -14.29
N THR A 237 -1.15 8.33 -13.37
CA THR A 237 -0.28 9.48 -13.68
C THR A 237 0.86 9.61 -12.69
N ASP A 238 2.03 10.01 -13.20
CA ASP A 238 3.17 10.44 -12.39
C ASP A 238 3.25 11.97 -12.27
N PHE A 239 3.90 12.44 -11.21
CA PHE A 239 4.20 13.84 -10.97
C PHE A 239 5.59 14.01 -10.30
N PRO A 240 6.22 15.19 -10.40
CA PRO A 240 7.51 15.45 -9.75
C PRO A 240 7.43 15.32 -8.22
N LEU A 241 8.55 14.95 -7.59
CA LEU A 241 8.75 15.05 -6.14
C LEU A 241 9.01 16.48 -5.69
#